data_AF-A0A9X7U9B1-F1
#
_entry.id   AF-A0A9X7U9B1-F1
#
_cell.length_a   1.000
_cell.length_b   1.000
_cell.length_c   1.000
_cell.angle_alpha   90.00
_cell.angle_beta   90.00
_cell.angle_gamma   90.00
#
_symmetry.space_group_name_H-M   'P 1'
#
loop_
_entity.id
_entity.type
_entity.pdbx_description
1 polymer ?
#
loop_
_entity_poly.entity_id
_entity_poly.type
_entity_poly.pdbx_seq_one_letter_code
_entity_poly.pdbx_strand_id
1 'polypeptide(L)'
;MNLRILKKLSKRAAPYLPLLGDHRQQFPAEWRDNYHGLLIRAEKHWERHVSVHADALNSYEGEYVIAPKCREGTRYPYIHIRPPSHPWPGTVMVGAMEGYYEPEWNEECAWGALHTIVAIHFTDWAAMDDEYCLPGLTRRLRTPTDIFRAADEMIAERCLK
;
A
#
# COMPACT_ATOMS: atom_id res chain seq x y z
N MET A 1 6.66 7.23 -3.24
CA MET A 1 7.10 5.95 -3.87
C MET A 1 6.41 5.78 -5.23
N ASN A 2 6.91 4.95 -6.15
CA ASN A 2 6.22 4.54 -7.40
C ASN A 2 6.11 3.00 -7.48
N LEU A 3 5.36 2.45 -8.44
CA LEU A 3 5.14 0.99 -8.58
C LEU A 3 6.43 0.17 -8.78
N ARG A 4 7.45 0.74 -9.46
CA ARG A 4 8.75 0.08 -9.62
C ARG A 4 9.47 -0.10 -8.28
N ILE A 5 9.44 0.95 -7.45
CA ILE A 5 10.04 0.91 -6.12
C ILE A 5 9.22 -0.02 -5.23
N LEU A 6 7.88 0.04 -5.30
CA LEU A 6 7.00 -0.88 -4.58
C LEU A 6 7.37 -2.34 -4.87
N LYS A 7 7.48 -2.72 -6.14
CA LYS A 7 7.92 -4.07 -6.56
C LYS A 7 9.26 -4.47 -5.93
N LYS A 8 10.24 -3.57 -5.91
CA LYS A 8 11.54 -3.81 -5.29
C LYS A 8 11.44 -3.99 -3.77
N LEU A 9 10.65 -3.16 -3.11
CA LEU A 9 10.45 -3.24 -1.66
C LEU A 9 9.69 -4.50 -1.27
N SER A 10 8.61 -4.85 -1.97
CA SER A 10 7.85 -6.08 -1.73
C SER A 10 8.73 -7.32 -1.86
N LYS A 11 9.59 -7.38 -2.89
CA LYS A 11 10.55 -8.48 -3.03
C LYS A 11 11.53 -8.57 -1.84
N ARG A 12 11.95 -7.44 -1.29
CA ARG A 12 12.83 -7.39 -0.11
C ARG A 12 12.10 -7.71 1.19
N ALA A 13 10.83 -7.34 1.29
CA ALA A 13 9.99 -7.55 2.48
C ALA A 13 9.50 -9.00 2.63
N ALA A 14 9.21 -9.66 1.52
CA ALA A 14 8.76 -11.06 1.44
C ALA A 14 9.43 -12.04 2.45
N PRO A 15 10.77 -12.13 2.55
CA PRO A 15 11.43 -13.05 3.49
C PRO A 15 11.26 -12.68 4.97
N TYR A 16 10.95 -11.43 5.31
CA TYR A 16 10.75 -10.99 6.69
C TYR A 16 9.42 -11.47 7.27
N LEU A 17 8.38 -11.54 6.42
CA LEU A 17 7.01 -11.86 6.83
C LEU A 17 6.90 -13.15 7.65
N PRO A 18 7.39 -14.32 7.18
CA PRO A 18 7.32 -15.55 7.96
C PRO A 18 8.15 -15.50 9.25
N LEU A 19 9.27 -14.78 9.27
CA LEU A 19 10.10 -14.60 10.47
C LEU A 19 9.40 -13.76 11.55
N LEU A 20 8.49 -12.89 11.14
CA LEU A 20 7.66 -12.06 12.01
C LEU A 20 6.29 -12.70 12.32
N GLY A 21 6.05 -13.92 11.86
CA GLY A 21 4.83 -14.70 12.12
C GLY A 21 3.67 -14.43 11.15
N ASP A 22 3.91 -13.74 10.04
CA ASP A 22 2.94 -13.61 8.95
C ASP A 22 3.11 -14.80 8.00
N HIS A 23 2.15 -15.72 8.06
CA HIS A 23 2.11 -16.96 7.29
C HIS A 23 1.09 -16.94 6.15
N ARG A 24 0.57 -15.75 5.80
CA ARG A 24 -0.31 -15.59 4.63
C ARG A 24 0.42 -16.06 3.35
N GLN A 25 -0.37 -16.53 2.38
CA GLN A 25 0.18 -17.03 1.13
C GLN A 25 0.88 -15.89 0.39
N GLN A 26 2.13 -16.11 -0.03
CA GLN A 26 2.84 -15.19 -0.91
C GLN A 26 2.68 -15.59 -2.37
N PHE A 27 2.36 -14.64 -3.24
CA PHE A 27 2.14 -14.89 -4.66
C PHE A 27 2.54 -13.66 -5.50
N PRO A 28 2.87 -13.85 -6.79
CA PRO A 28 3.14 -12.72 -7.69
C PRO A 28 1.84 -12.04 -8.09
N ALA A 29 1.83 -10.70 -8.09
CA ALA A 29 0.72 -9.94 -8.64
C ALA A 29 0.53 -10.22 -10.14
N GLU A 30 -0.72 -10.31 -10.56
CA GLU A 30 -1.14 -10.38 -11.95
C GLU A 30 -1.49 -8.99 -12.50
N TRP A 31 -1.65 -8.91 -13.82
CA TRP A 31 -1.99 -7.64 -14.45
C TRP A 31 -3.44 -7.25 -14.13
N ARG A 32 -3.60 -6.19 -13.34
CA ARG A 32 -4.88 -5.56 -12.96
C ARG A 32 -5.84 -6.40 -12.11
N ASP A 33 -5.39 -7.54 -11.62
CA ASP A 33 -6.22 -8.40 -10.76
C ASP A 33 -6.07 -8.02 -9.27
N ASN A 34 -4.87 -7.60 -8.88
CA ASN A 34 -4.53 -7.34 -7.48
C ASN A 34 -4.53 -5.86 -7.11
N TYR A 35 -4.59 -5.57 -5.81
CA TYR A 35 -4.54 -4.21 -5.25
C TYR A 35 -3.45 -4.10 -4.17
N HIS A 36 -2.77 -2.95 -4.10
CA HIS A 36 -1.68 -2.78 -3.13
C HIS A 36 -2.04 -1.98 -1.86
N GLY A 37 -3.22 -1.35 -1.79
CA GLY A 37 -3.70 -0.64 -0.59
C GLY A 37 -2.84 0.56 -0.13
N LEU A 38 -2.00 1.12 -1.00
CA LEU A 38 -1.03 2.18 -0.66
C LEU A 38 -1.26 3.42 -1.50
N LEU A 39 -1.10 4.61 -0.91
CA LEU A 39 -1.17 5.86 -1.66
C LEU A 39 0.17 6.18 -2.37
N ILE A 40 0.20 5.96 -3.69
CA ILE A 40 1.38 6.22 -4.53
C ILE A 40 1.45 7.70 -4.90
N ARG A 41 2.17 8.51 -4.10
CA ARG A 41 2.28 9.98 -4.29
C ARG A 41 3.23 10.46 -5.39
N ALA A 42 3.83 9.56 -6.17
CA ALA A 42 4.73 9.98 -7.25
C ALA A 42 3.95 10.38 -8.51
N GLU A 43 3.40 11.60 -8.52
CA GLU A 43 2.45 12.12 -9.54
C GLU A 43 2.87 11.90 -10.99
N LYS A 44 4.17 12.01 -11.30
CA LYS A 44 4.69 11.76 -12.65
C LYS A 44 4.41 10.34 -13.18
N HIS A 45 4.12 9.40 -12.30
CA HIS A 45 3.81 7.99 -12.61
C HIS A 45 2.33 7.65 -12.45
N TRP A 46 1.47 8.66 -12.25
CA TRP A 46 0.03 8.45 -12.16
C TRP A 46 -0.54 8.00 -13.49
N GLU A 47 -1.61 7.21 -13.38
CA GLU A 47 -2.31 6.70 -14.54
C GLU A 47 -3.12 7.81 -15.18
N ARG A 48 -3.28 7.72 -16.50
CA ARG A 48 -4.06 8.67 -17.29
C ARG A 48 -5.13 7.92 -18.05
N HIS A 49 -6.39 8.28 -17.82
CA HIS A 49 -7.54 7.64 -18.46
C HIS A 49 -8.38 8.69 -19.15
N VAL A 50 -8.87 8.38 -20.35
CA VAL A 50 -9.78 9.26 -21.07
C VAL A 50 -11.18 9.12 -20.50
N SER A 51 -11.93 10.22 -20.41
CA SER A 51 -13.25 10.24 -19.81
C SER A 51 -14.22 11.16 -20.55
N VAL A 52 -15.50 10.85 -20.43
CA VAL A 52 -16.61 11.69 -20.88
C VAL A 52 -17.07 12.67 -19.79
N HIS A 53 -16.69 12.40 -18.54
CA HIS A 53 -17.09 13.19 -17.37
C HIS A 53 -15.95 14.07 -16.89
N ALA A 54 -16.30 15.24 -16.35
CA ALA A 54 -15.35 16.21 -15.82
C ALA A 54 -15.07 16.03 -14.32
N ASP A 55 -15.88 15.21 -13.64
CA ASP A 55 -15.88 15.07 -12.20
C ASP A 55 -14.79 14.10 -11.73
N ALA A 56 -13.96 14.54 -10.78
CA ALA A 56 -13.05 13.65 -10.08
C ALA A 56 -13.84 12.83 -9.06
N LEU A 57 -13.79 11.48 -9.16
CA LEU A 57 -14.50 10.60 -8.23
C LEU A 57 -13.81 10.56 -6.85
N ASN A 58 -12.48 10.51 -6.81
CA ASN A 58 -11.71 10.33 -5.59
C ASN A 58 -10.74 11.50 -5.32
N SER A 59 -11.28 12.71 -5.15
CA SER A 59 -10.47 13.91 -4.89
C SER A 59 -9.60 13.82 -3.63
N TYR A 60 -10.05 13.11 -2.58
CA TYR A 60 -9.28 12.88 -1.35
C TYR A 60 -8.02 12.03 -1.54
N GLU A 61 -8.02 11.11 -2.52
CA GLU A 61 -6.85 10.31 -2.89
C GLU A 61 -5.93 11.07 -3.86
N GLY A 62 -6.29 12.31 -4.19
CA GLY A 62 -5.56 13.21 -5.06
C GLY A 62 -5.95 13.10 -6.52
N GLU A 63 -7.00 12.36 -6.90
CA GLU A 63 -7.46 12.34 -8.31
C GLU A 63 -7.84 13.75 -8.77
N TYR A 64 -7.40 14.12 -9.97
CA TYR A 64 -7.81 15.36 -10.62
C TYR A 64 -8.04 15.17 -12.12
N VAL A 65 -8.86 16.05 -12.68
CA VAL A 65 -9.29 16.00 -14.08
C VAL A 65 -8.70 17.17 -14.86
N ILE A 66 -8.13 16.87 -16.02
CA ILE A 66 -7.75 17.89 -17.00
C ILE A 66 -8.97 18.18 -17.87
N ALA A 67 -9.54 19.38 -17.68
CA ALA A 67 -10.66 19.95 -18.43
C ALA A 67 -10.29 20.17 -19.92
N PRO A 68 -11.27 20.39 -20.82
CA PRO A 68 -11.24 19.92 -22.21
C PRO A 68 -10.21 20.56 -23.14
N LYS A 69 -9.34 21.45 -22.64
CA LYS A 69 -8.25 22.10 -23.40
C LYS A 69 -7.42 21.11 -24.24
N CYS A 70 -7.29 19.86 -23.80
CA CYS A 70 -6.50 18.88 -24.53
C CYS A 70 -7.25 18.16 -25.66
N ARG A 71 -8.60 18.06 -25.62
CA ARG A 71 -9.39 17.14 -26.48
C ARG A 71 -10.84 17.61 -26.74
N GLU A 72 -11.06 18.91 -26.77
CA GLU A 72 -12.36 19.51 -27.05
C GLU A 72 -12.97 18.97 -28.37
N GLY A 73 -14.27 18.67 -28.36
CA GLY A 73 -14.99 18.11 -29.52
C GLY A 73 -14.81 16.61 -29.77
N THR A 74 -14.04 15.89 -28.95
CA THR A 74 -13.92 14.42 -29.04
C THR A 74 -14.94 13.69 -28.16
N ARG A 75 -15.15 12.39 -28.41
CA ARG A 75 -16.00 11.54 -27.57
C ARG A 75 -15.57 11.51 -26.10
N TYR A 76 -14.27 11.67 -25.82
CA TYR A 76 -13.69 11.65 -24.48
C TYR A 76 -12.85 12.91 -24.25
N PRO A 77 -13.50 14.06 -23.97
CA PRO A 77 -12.82 15.35 -23.94
C PRO A 77 -11.97 15.56 -22.67
N TYR A 78 -12.13 14.72 -21.64
CA TYR A 78 -11.44 14.84 -20.35
C TYR A 78 -10.34 13.78 -20.18
N ILE A 79 -9.33 14.12 -19.37
CA ILE A 79 -8.31 13.17 -18.93
C ILE A 79 -8.31 13.13 -17.40
N HIS A 80 -8.61 11.97 -16.83
CA HIS A 80 -8.48 11.71 -15.41
C HIS A 80 -7.05 11.29 -15.11
N ILE A 81 -6.46 11.90 -14.09
CA ILE A 81 -5.14 11.54 -13.57
C ILE A 81 -5.31 11.08 -12.13
N ARG A 82 -4.91 9.84 -11.85
CA ARG A 82 -5.08 9.21 -10.53
C ARG A 82 -3.87 8.40 -10.09
N PRO A 83 -3.62 8.25 -8.78
CA PRO A 83 -2.63 7.30 -8.30
C PRO A 83 -2.90 5.89 -8.86
N PRO A 84 -1.86 5.14 -9.24
CA PRO A 84 -2.04 3.74 -9.57
C PRO A 84 -2.50 2.96 -8.32
N SER A 85 -3.48 2.08 -8.51
CA SER A 85 -4.03 1.19 -7.48
C SER A 85 -3.55 -0.26 -7.64
N HIS A 86 -3.19 -0.64 -8.87
CA HIS A 86 -2.73 -1.98 -9.19
C HIS A 86 -1.20 -2.06 -9.18
N PRO A 87 -0.62 -3.06 -8.51
CA PRO A 87 0.81 -3.28 -8.54
C PRO A 87 1.26 -3.74 -9.93
N TRP A 88 2.57 -3.61 -10.22
CA TRP A 88 3.12 -4.19 -11.45
C TRP A 88 3.13 -5.71 -11.38
N PRO A 89 2.93 -6.42 -12.51
CA PRO A 89 3.01 -7.87 -12.55
C PRO A 89 4.30 -8.40 -11.93
N GLY A 90 4.20 -9.45 -11.12
CA GLY A 90 5.29 -10.03 -10.35
C GLY A 90 5.76 -9.20 -9.15
N THR A 91 4.98 -8.20 -8.70
CA THR A 91 5.14 -7.64 -7.36
C THR A 91 4.73 -8.71 -6.35
N VAL A 92 5.53 -8.93 -5.30
CA VAL A 92 5.17 -9.92 -4.28
C VAL A 92 3.99 -9.41 -3.46
N MET A 93 2.90 -10.16 -3.51
CA MET A 93 1.67 -9.97 -2.75
C MET A 93 1.62 -10.99 -1.61
N VAL A 94 0.79 -10.70 -0.62
CA VAL A 94 0.41 -11.64 0.43
C VAL A 94 -1.09 -11.62 0.62
N GLY A 95 -1.68 -12.77 0.92
CA GLY A 95 -3.11 -12.86 1.13
C GLY A 95 -3.54 -14.16 1.79
N ALA A 96 -4.75 -14.15 2.34
CA ALA A 96 -5.38 -15.30 2.97
C ALA A 96 -6.90 -15.15 2.93
N MET A 97 -7.61 -16.25 3.15
CA MET A 97 -9.03 -16.21 3.46
C MET A 97 -9.20 -15.64 4.87
N GLU A 98 -9.81 -14.46 4.98
CA GLU A 98 -10.09 -13.76 6.23
C GLU A 98 -11.59 -13.45 6.33
N GLY A 99 -12.11 -13.35 7.56
CA GLY A 99 -13.54 -13.13 7.81
C GLY A 99 -14.18 -14.27 8.61
N TYR A 100 -15.22 -13.95 9.37
CA TYR A 100 -15.88 -14.90 10.27
C TYR A 100 -17.08 -15.58 9.61
N TYR A 101 -18.11 -14.81 9.23
CA TYR A 101 -19.34 -15.37 8.64
C TYR A 101 -19.21 -15.66 7.15
N GLU A 102 -18.57 -14.78 6.40
CA GLU A 102 -18.30 -14.92 4.97
C GLU A 102 -16.80 -14.68 4.76
N PRO A 103 -15.98 -15.74 4.74
CA PRO A 103 -14.57 -15.61 4.48
C PRO A 103 -14.36 -15.07 3.06
N GLU A 104 -13.62 -13.97 2.95
CA GLU A 104 -13.22 -13.37 1.68
C GLU A 104 -11.71 -13.43 1.54
N TRP A 105 -11.24 -13.44 0.29
CA TRP A 105 -9.83 -13.31 0.03
C TRP A 105 -9.38 -11.87 0.33
N ASN A 106 -8.58 -11.70 1.39
CA ASN A 106 -7.95 -10.44 1.71
C ASN A 106 -6.47 -10.48 1.28
N GLU A 107 -6.04 -9.47 0.55
CA GLU A 107 -4.68 -9.38 0.04
C GLU A 107 -4.12 -7.96 0.11
N GLU A 108 -2.80 -7.90 0.21
CA GLU A 108 -2.03 -6.67 0.13
C GLU A 108 -0.64 -6.95 -0.46
N CYS A 109 0.13 -5.90 -0.72
CA CYS A 109 1.52 -6.09 -1.14
C CYS A 109 2.41 -6.47 0.06
N ALA A 110 3.44 -7.30 -0.16
CA ALA A 110 4.33 -7.74 0.93
C ALA A 110 5.05 -6.58 1.64
N TRP A 111 5.28 -5.46 0.93
CA TRP A 111 5.78 -4.24 1.55
C TRP A 111 4.77 -3.58 2.51
N GLY A 112 3.48 -3.55 2.12
CA GLY A 112 2.39 -3.06 2.97
C GLY A 112 2.28 -3.88 4.25
N ALA A 113 2.28 -5.20 4.11
CA ALA A 113 2.23 -6.14 5.23
C ALA A 113 3.37 -5.90 6.24
N LEU A 114 4.62 -5.84 5.74
CA LEU A 114 5.77 -5.59 6.60
C LEU A 114 5.67 -4.23 7.30
N HIS A 115 5.29 -3.19 6.57
CA HIS A 115 5.13 -1.85 7.13
C HIS A 115 4.08 -1.84 8.25
N THR A 116 2.94 -2.48 8.04
CA THR A 116 1.87 -2.60 9.04
C THR A 116 2.33 -3.36 10.28
N ILE A 117 2.98 -4.51 10.12
CA ILE A 117 3.52 -5.30 11.24
C ILE A 117 4.49 -4.47 12.09
N VAL A 118 5.44 -3.79 11.44
CA VAL A 118 6.42 -2.94 12.13
C VAL A 118 5.73 -1.76 12.81
N ALA A 119 4.80 -1.09 12.12
CA ALA A 119 4.08 0.05 12.68
C ALA A 119 3.29 -0.37 13.94
N ILE A 120 2.50 -1.44 13.87
CA ILE A 120 1.69 -1.96 14.99
C ILE A 120 2.57 -2.29 16.20
N HIS A 121 3.74 -2.90 15.98
CA HIS A 121 4.67 -3.26 17.05
C HIS A 121 5.22 -2.03 17.79
N PHE A 122 5.48 -0.93 17.08
CA PHE A 122 5.99 0.31 17.66
C PHE A 122 4.90 1.35 17.98
N THR A 123 3.63 1.01 17.84
CA THR A 123 2.52 1.89 18.24
C THR A 123 2.31 1.83 19.75
N ASP A 124 2.25 2.98 20.40
CA ASP A 124 1.90 3.08 21.82
C ASP A 124 0.38 3.00 22.00
N TRP A 125 -0.12 1.78 22.13
CA TRP A 125 -1.55 1.52 22.33
C TRP A 125 -2.05 1.95 23.72
N ALA A 126 -1.18 2.20 24.70
CA ALA A 126 -1.60 2.69 26.02
C ALA A 126 -1.91 4.19 25.98
N ALA A 127 -1.33 4.94 25.04
CA ALA A 127 -1.62 6.35 24.81
C ALA A 127 -3.00 6.61 24.16
N MET A 128 -3.77 5.55 23.85
CA MET A 128 -5.11 5.64 23.26
C MET A 128 -6.23 5.93 24.27
N ASP A 129 -5.91 6.07 25.56
CA ASP A 129 -6.88 6.27 26.65
C ASP A 129 -7.61 7.64 26.58
N ASP A 130 -7.16 8.54 25.70
CA ASP A 130 -7.84 9.80 25.37
C ASP A 130 -8.62 9.63 24.05
N GLU A 131 -9.94 9.77 24.10
CA GLU A 131 -10.95 9.43 23.07
C GLU A 131 -10.68 10.04 21.67
N TYR A 132 -9.73 10.97 21.57
CA TYR A 132 -9.40 11.69 20.33
C TYR A 132 -7.91 11.64 19.94
N CYS A 133 -7.06 10.91 20.67
CA CYS A 133 -5.63 10.83 20.37
C CYS A 133 -5.28 9.56 19.60
N LEU A 134 -4.81 9.72 18.36
CA LEU A 134 -4.20 8.63 17.62
C LEU A 134 -2.93 8.17 18.37
N PRO A 135 -2.75 6.87 18.60
CA PRO A 135 -1.60 6.37 19.34
C PRO A 135 -0.32 6.72 18.58
N GLY A 136 0.62 7.34 19.29
CA GLY A 136 1.89 7.75 18.72
C GLY A 136 2.79 6.56 18.42
N LEU A 137 3.63 6.67 17.39
CA LEU A 137 4.72 5.73 17.21
C LEU A 137 5.82 6.01 18.25
N THR A 138 6.19 5.00 19.03
CA THR A 138 7.32 5.03 19.98
C THR A 138 8.66 5.18 19.26
N ARG A 139 8.69 4.95 17.94
CA ARG A 139 9.88 5.05 17.10
C ARG A 139 9.61 5.80 15.80
N ARG A 140 10.64 6.49 15.32
CA ARG A 140 10.63 7.13 14.00
C ARG A 140 10.75 6.10 12.86
N LEU A 141 9.69 5.95 12.07
CA LEU A 141 9.60 5.05 10.91
C LEU A 141 9.32 5.83 9.61
N ARG A 142 10.25 6.68 9.15
CA ARG A 142 9.98 7.59 8.01
C ARG A 142 10.39 7.04 6.65
N THR A 143 11.36 6.13 6.62
CA THR A 143 11.95 5.64 5.38
C THR A 143 11.89 4.11 5.31
N PRO A 144 11.98 3.52 4.10
CA PRO A 144 12.07 2.08 3.98
C PRO A 144 13.24 1.47 4.75
N THR A 145 14.36 2.19 4.85
CA THR A 145 15.52 1.77 5.65
C THR A 145 15.19 1.68 7.14
N ASP A 146 14.44 2.65 7.66
CA ASP A 146 14.00 2.62 9.07
C ASP A 146 13.12 1.41 9.36
N ILE A 147 12.21 1.08 8.44
CA ILE A 147 11.32 -0.07 8.55
C ILE A 147 12.11 -1.39 8.54
N PHE A 148 13.04 -1.58 7.60
CA PHE A 148 13.83 -2.82 7.55
C PHE A 148 14.71 -2.98 8.78
N ARG A 149 15.36 -1.90 9.25
CA ARG A 149 16.17 -1.96 10.47
C ARG A 149 15.31 -2.32 11.69
N ALA A 150 14.13 -1.73 11.80
CA ALA A 150 13.19 -2.06 12.87
C ALA A 150 12.72 -3.53 12.79
N ALA A 151 12.46 -4.04 11.59
CA ALA A 151 12.12 -5.44 11.38
C ALA A 151 13.27 -6.39 11.76
N ASP A 152 14.52 -6.06 11.43
CA ASP A 152 15.71 -6.83 11.84
C ASP A 152 15.80 -6.94 13.38
N GLU A 153 15.56 -5.82 14.09
CA GLU A 153 15.55 -5.78 15.56
C GLU A 153 14.42 -6.64 16.14
N MET A 154 13.20 -6.55 15.59
CA MET A 154 12.06 -7.40 16.00
C MET A 154 12.34 -8.89 15.82
N ILE A 155 13.03 -9.27 14.74
CA ILE A 155 13.44 -10.68 14.51
C ILE A 155 14.47 -11.09 15.56
N ALA A 156 15.48 -10.26 15.83
CA ALA A 156 16.51 -10.54 16.83
C ALA A 156 15.91 -10.75 18.22
N GLU A 157 14.94 -9.94 18.63
CA GLU A 157 14.25 -10.07 19.92
C GLU A 157 13.46 -11.38 20.05
N ARG A 158 12.89 -11.88 18.94
CA ARG A 158 12.16 -13.15 18.91
C ARG A 158 13.07 -14.36 18.96
N CYS A 159 14.27 -14.29 18.38
CA CYS A 159 15.24 -15.39 18.43
C CYS A 159 15.95 -15.53 19.78
N LEU A 160 15.87 -14.51 20.65
CA LEU A 160 16.43 -14.53 22.00
C LEU A 160 15.47 -15.09 23.06
N LYS A 161 14.20 -15.33 22.69
CA LYS A 161 13.17 -15.93 23.55
C LYS A 161 12.96 -17.39 23.19
#